data_AF-A0A090DVP8-F1
#
_entry.id   AF-A0A090DVP8-F1
#
_cell.length_a   1.000
_cell.length_b   1.000
_cell.length_c   1.000
_cell.angle_alpha   90.00
_cell.angle_beta   90.00
_cell.angle_gamma   90.00
#
_symmetry.space_group_name_H-M   'P 1'
#
loop_
_entity.id
_entity.type
_entity.pdbx_description
1 polymer ?
#
loop_
_entity_poly.entity_id
_entity_poly.type
_entity_poly.pdbx_seq_one_letter_code
_entity_poly.pdbx_strand_id
1 'polypeptide(L)'
;MTPFEECSAAAGAANAPANAKWIAEGELTTSEQAKSINRRFWAAVRNQDWGTALSAVQEGAALMPGDINYRLAHAHLLLHRMKDMRTGLPVMRQLVRDAIERNSEHWMLATLDQLFGPAHDHSHFPSPERFALGNELAEKLLALNPQHGDGRKFRTYPAVARYYHESGNQDRAIELVEIALKSLDSPEPMLDELKQHLLPNLVQALANYKGEKVCYGNLCAAPQTNLFKPNPQRGPRRKHKYER
;
A
#
# COMPACT_ATOMS: atom_id res chain seq x y z
N MET A 1 34.34 -16.22 47.45
CA MET A 1 35.33 -15.63 46.54
C MET A 1 36.36 -16.71 46.27
N THR A 2 36.15 -17.46 45.20
CA THR A 2 37.07 -18.49 44.67
C THR A 2 36.97 -18.42 43.14
N PRO A 3 38.10 -18.50 42.41
CA PRO A 3 38.15 -18.54 40.96
C PRO A 3 38.19 -19.99 40.45
N PHE A 4 37.72 -20.25 39.22
CA PHE A 4 38.16 -21.41 38.45
C PHE A 4 38.02 -21.13 36.95
N GLU A 5 39.16 -21.16 36.27
CA GLU A 5 39.33 -21.12 34.82
C GLU A 5 39.00 -22.47 34.17
N GLU A 6 38.49 -22.35 32.93
CA GLU A 6 38.68 -23.21 31.74
C GLU A 6 38.57 -24.74 31.82
N CYS A 7 37.66 -25.33 31.02
CA CYS A 7 38.01 -25.88 29.70
C CYS A 7 36.81 -26.51 28.95
N SER A 8 36.98 -26.57 27.62
CA SER A 8 36.33 -27.43 26.63
C SER A 8 35.19 -26.84 25.81
N ALA A 9 35.60 -26.27 24.68
CA ALA A 9 34.86 -26.30 23.42
C ALA A 9 34.56 -27.75 22.96
N ALA A 10 33.55 -27.83 22.08
CA ALA A 10 33.29 -28.88 21.08
C ALA A 10 32.74 -30.25 21.54
N ALA A 11 31.41 -30.38 21.40
CA ALA A 11 30.78 -31.42 20.57
C ALA A 11 29.47 -30.81 20.04
N GLY A 12 29.20 -30.64 18.75
CA GLY A 12 29.65 -31.43 17.62
C GLY A 12 28.45 -32.14 16.99
N ALA A 13 27.70 -31.37 16.19
CA ALA A 13 27.05 -31.81 14.95
C ALA A 13 26.48 -33.24 14.88
N ALA A 14 25.17 -33.38 15.16
CA ALA A 14 24.37 -34.48 14.65
C ALA A 14 22.87 -34.11 14.63
N ASN A 15 22.46 -33.13 13.81
CA ASN A 15 21.05 -32.96 13.39
C ASN A 15 20.83 -31.92 12.26
N ALA A 16 21.91 -31.36 11.69
CA ALA A 16 21.82 -30.35 10.64
C ALA A 16 21.10 -30.79 9.33
N PRO A 17 21.27 -32.02 8.79
CA PRO A 17 20.66 -32.35 7.50
C PRO A 17 19.17 -32.69 7.62
N ALA A 18 18.73 -33.25 8.74
CA ALA A 18 17.31 -33.56 8.96
C ALA A 18 16.51 -32.26 9.11
N ASN A 19 16.92 -31.35 10.01
CA ASN A 19 16.20 -30.10 10.26
C ASN A 19 16.12 -29.23 8.98
N ALA A 20 17.20 -29.14 8.21
CA ALA A 20 17.21 -28.42 6.94
C ALA A 20 16.24 -29.02 5.91
N LYS A 21 16.12 -30.35 5.86
CA LYS A 21 15.18 -31.04 4.98
C LYS A 21 13.72 -30.81 5.38
N TRP A 22 13.40 -30.87 6.67
CA TRP A 22 12.06 -30.56 7.19
C TRP A 22 11.66 -29.10 6.98
N ILE A 23 12.61 -28.17 7.16
CA ILE A 23 12.40 -26.75 6.86
C ILE A 23 12.16 -26.55 5.37
N ALA A 24 12.98 -27.14 4.49
CA ALA A 24 12.78 -27.05 3.04
C ALA A 24 11.46 -27.68 2.58
N GLU A 25 11.07 -28.83 3.14
CA GLU A 25 9.78 -29.46 2.86
C GLU A 25 8.60 -28.61 3.38
N GLY A 26 8.74 -27.99 4.55
CA GLY A 26 7.80 -27.03 5.11
C GLY A 26 7.66 -25.75 4.27
N GLU A 27 8.76 -25.22 3.75
CA GLU A 27 8.79 -24.05 2.87
C GLU A 27 8.18 -24.37 1.50
N LEU A 28 8.47 -25.54 0.93
CA LEU A 28 7.88 -26.01 -0.32
C LEU A 28 6.37 -26.21 -0.20
N THR A 29 5.92 -26.84 0.89
CA THR A 29 4.48 -27.04 1.15
C THR A 29 3.75 -25.72 1.37
N THR A 30 4.35 -24.78 2.10
CA THR A 30 3.83 -23.42 2.27
C THR A 30 3.75 -22.69 0.92
N SER A 31 4.77 -22.83 0.06
CA SER A 31 4.80 -22.24 -1.28
C SER A 31 3.69 -22.77 -2.19
N GLU A 32 3.45 -24.08 -2.21
CA GLU A 32 2.40 -24.68 -3.04
C GLU A 32 1.00 -24.30 -2.53
N GLN A 33 0.79 -24.26 -1.21
CA GLN A 33 -0.45 -23.76 -0.62
C GLN A 33 -0.68 -22.29 -0.97
N ALA A 34 0.34 -21.44 -0.87
CA ALA A 34 0.27 -20.03 -1.25
C ALA A 34 -0.12 -19.86 -2.73
N LYS A 35 0.45 -20.65 -3.64
CA LYS A 35 0.09 -20.64 -5.07
C LYS A 35 -1.36 -21.05 -5.29
N SER A 36 -1.83 -22.08 -4.59
CA SER A 36 -3.22 -22.54 -4.65
C SER A 36 -4.20 -21.48 -4.15
N ILE A 37 -3.90 -20.85 -3.01
CA ILE A 37 -4.67 -19.74 -2.43
C ILE A 37 -4.74 -18.58 -3.43
N ASN A 38 -3.60 -18.14 -3.96
CA ASN A 38 -3.54 -17.05 -4.94
C ASN A 38 -4.36 -17.36 -6.20
N ARG A 39 -4.30 -18.59 -6.71
CA ARG A 39 -5.09 -19.00 -7.87
C ARG A 39 -6.59 -18.88 -7.60
N ARG A 40 -7.07 -19.36 -6.44
CA ARG A 40 -8.47 -19.24 -6.03
C ARG A 40 -8.89 -17.79 -5.85
N PHE A 41 -8.08 -17.00 -5.15
CA PHE A 41 -8.32 -15.58 -4.95
C PHE A 41 -8.50 -14.85 -6.28
N TRP A 42 -7.56 -14.98 -7.21
CA TRP A 42 -7.65 -14.29 -8.50
C TRP A 42 -8.78 -14.81 -9.39
N ALA A 43 -9.13 -16.10 -9.28
CA ALA A 43 -10.32 -16.63 -9.96
C ALA A 43 -11.61 -16.03 -9.42
N ALA A 44 -11.73 -15.93 -8.10
CA ALA A 44 -12.88 -15.33 -7.43
C ALA A 44 -13.01 -13.83 -7.75
N VAL A 45 -11.90 -13.07 -7.72
CA VAL A 45 -11.87 -11.64 -8.10
C VAL A 45 -12.33 -11.44 -9.54
N ARG A 46 -11.88 -12.28 -10.49
CA ARG A 46 -12.33 -12.21 -11.89
C ARG A 46 -13.83 -12.48 -12.05
N ASN A 47 -14.36 -13.39 -11.22
CA ASN A 47 -15.79 -13.71 -11.20
C ASN A 47 -16.62 -12.77 -10.31
N GLN A 48 -15.98 -11.78 -9.67
CA GLN A 48 -16.59 -10.89 -8.66
C GLN A 48 -17.24 -11.65 -7.49
N ASP A 49 -16.77 -12.86 -7.21
CA ASP A 49 -17.16 -13.64 -6.05
C ASP A 49 -16.37 -13.16 -4.83
N TRP A 50 -16.83 -12.05 -4.23
CA TRP A 50 -16.13 -11.41 -3.13
C TRP A 50 -16.09 -12.27 -1.86
N GLY A 51 -17.07 -13.16 -1.66
CA GLY A 51 -17.08 -14.09 -0.53
C GLY A 51 -15.96 -15.12 -0.63
N THR A 52 -15.82 -15.76 -1.79
CA THR A 52 -14.71 -16.69 -2.04
C THR A 52 -13.35 -15.97 -2.05
N ALA A 53 -13.29 -14.76 -2.60
CA ALA A 53 -12.07 -13.95 -2.55
C ALA A 53 -11.65 -13.62 -1.12
N LEU A 54 -12.61 -13.24 -0.26
CA LEU A 54 -12.37 -12.94 1.15
C LEU A 54 -11.87 -14.18 1.90
N SER A 55 -12.52 -15.34 1.72
CA SER A 55 -12.09 -16.60 2.33
C SER A 55 -10.66 -16.96 1.93
N ALA A 56 -10.33 -16.89 0.64
CA ALA A 56 -8.98 -17.20 0.16
C ALA A 56 -7.92 -16.26 0.76
N VAL A 57 -8.23 -14.97 0.87
CA VAL A 57 -7.30 -14.01 1.50
C VAL A 57 -7.14 -14.25 3.00
N GLN A 58 -8.21 -14.61 3.71
CA GLN A 58 -8.13 -14.95 5.14
C GLN A 58 -7.29 -16.20 5.37
N GLU A 59 -7.43 -17.22 4.52
CA GLU A 59 -6.56 -18.40 4.52
C GLU A 59 -5.09 -18.01 4.26
N GLY A 60 -4.83 -17.14 3.28
CA GLY A 60 -3.49 -16.64 2.98
C GLY A 60 -2.88 -15.83 4.13
N ALA A 61 -3.67 -14.98 4.79
CA ALA A 61 -3.24 -14.23 5.96
C ALA A 61 -2.99 -15.12 7.19
N ALA A 62 -3.72 -16.24 7.32
CA ALA A 62 -3.46 -17.23 8.36
C ALA A 62 -2.17 -18.02 8.07
N LEU A 63 -1.95 -18.40 6.80
CA LEU A 63 -0.75 -19.12 6.36
C LEU A 63 0.52 -18.26 6.46
N MET A 64 0.43 -16.99 6.04
CA MET A 64 1.55 -16.04 6.02
C MET A 64 1.14 -14.70 6.65
N PRO A 65 1.08 -14.63 7.98
CA PRO A 65 0.57 -13.44 8.68
C PRO A 65 1.42 -12.18 8.49
N GLY A 66 2.68 -12.33 8.08
CA GLY A 66 3.61 -11.24 7.79
C GLY A 66 3.62 -10.76 6.34
N ASP A 67 2.85 -11.38 5.44
CA ASP A 67 2.76 -10.94 4.05
C ASP A 67 1.75 -9.80 3.91
N ILE A 68 2.26 -8.63 3.54
CA ILE A 68 1.48 -7.40 3.37
C ILE A 68 0.38 -7.54 2.31
N ASN A 69 0.58 -8.36 1.27
CA ASN A 69 -0.35 -8.45 0.15
C ASN A 69 -1.67 -9.08 0.60
N TYR A 70 -1.63 -10.12 1.43
CA TYR A 70 -2.85 -10.70 1.98
C TYR A 70 -3.54 -9.73 2.95
N ARG A 71 -2.78 -9.00 3.76
CA ARG A 71 -3.34 -8.00 4.68
C ARG A 71 -4.03 -6.85 3.95
N LEU A 72 -3.40 -6.31 2.91
CA LEU A 72 -3.97 -5.26 2.07
C LEU A 72 -5.16 -5.78 1.27
N ALA A 73 -5.07 -6.97 0.67
CA ALA A 73 -6.20 -7.56 -0.04
C ALA A 73 -7.41 -7.77 0.88
N HIS A 74 -7.17 -8.12 2.14
CA HIS A 74 -8.23 -8.31 3.13
C HIS A 74 -8.94 -6.99 3.42
N ALA A 75 -8.17 -5.94 3.73
CA ALA A 75 -8.71 -4.60 3.95
C ALA A 75 -9.42 -4.09 2.68
N HIS A 76 -8.79 -4.19 1.51
CA HIS A 76 -9.32 -3.72 0.24
C HIS A 76 -10.66 -4.37 -0.11
N LEU A 77 -10.78 -5.68 0.07
CA LEU A 77 -12.03 -6.40 -0.20
C LEU A 77 -13.15 -5.88 0.70
N LEU A 78 -12.92 -5.83 2.02
CA LEU A 78 -13.93 -5.39 2.98
C LEU A 78 -14.31 -3.93 2.78
N LEU A 79 -13.32 -3.04 2.65
CA LEU A 79 -13.53 -1.61 2.54
C LEU A 79 -14.10 -1.20 1.18
N HIS A 80 -13.55 -1.69 0.06
CA HIS A 80 -13.83 -1.10 -1.25
C HIS A 80 -14.67 -1.99 -2.17
N ARG A 81 -14.61 -3.32 -2.02
CA ARG A 81 -15.41 -4.24 -2.87
C ARG A 81 -16.74 -4.60 -2.24
N MET A 82 -16.71 -5.01 -0.98
CA MET A 82 -17.88 -5.43 -0.22
C MET A 82 -18.54 -4.25 0.50
N LYS A 83 -17.78 -3.18 0.77
CA LYS A 83 -18.21 -2.01 1.56
C LYS A 83 -18.74 -2.40 2.94
N ASP A 84 -18.23 -3.50 3.51
CA ASP A 84 -18.56 -3.96 4.85
C ASP A 84 -17.70 -3.21 5.87
N MET A 85 -18.16 -2.02 6.27
CA MET A 85 -17.44 -1.20 7.24
C MET A 85 -17.44 -1.79 8.66
N ARG A 86 -18.45 -2.62 8.99
CA ARG A 86 -18.54 -3.25 10.32
C ARG A 86 -17.36 -4.18 10.54
N THR A 87 -17.00 -4.96 9.51
CA THR A 87 -15.86 -5.89 9.56
C THR A 87 -14.57 -5.21 9.10
N GLY A 88 -14.65 -4.34 8.09
CA GLY A 88 -13.49 -3.69 7.47
C GLY A 88 -12.77 -2.70 8.38
N LEU A 89 -13.51 -1.91 9.18
CA LEU A 89 -12.88 -0.89 10.03
C LEU A 89 -11.97 -1.49 11.12
N PRO A 90 -12.35 -2.56 11.86
CA PRO A 90 -11.42 -3.27 12.75
C PRO A 90 -10.16 -3.77 12.04
N VAL A 91 -10.29 -4.32 10.82
CA VAL A 91 -9.14 -4.79 10.02
C VAL A 91 -8.23 -3.62 9.65
N MET A 92 -8.81 -2.49 9.24
CA MET A 92 -8.06 -1.28 8.90
C MET A 92 -7.29 -0.72 10.10
N ARG A 93 -7.92 -0.68 11.29
CA ARG A 93 -7.25 -0.25 12.54
C ARG A 93 -6.07 -1.17 12.89
N GLN A 94 -6.23 -2.48 12.74
CA GLN A 94 -5.14 -3.41 12.99
C GLN A 94 -4.01 -3.22 11.98
N LEU A 95 -4.34 -2.99 10.71
CA LEU A 95 -3.34 -2.74 9.67
C LEU A 95 -2.51 -1.47 9.95
N VAL A 96 -3.16 -0.40 10.41
CA VAL A 96 -2.47 0.83 10.85
C VAL A 96 -1.52 0.53 12.01
N ARG A 97 -1.98 -0.18 13.06
CA ARG A 97 -1.14 -0.58 14.18
C ARG A 97 0.05 -1.41 13.73
N ASP A 98 -0.19 -2.46 12.95
CA ASP A 98 0.86 -3.35 12.43
C ASP A 98 1.90 -2.55 11.63
N ALA A 99 1.46 -1.61 10.77
CA ALA A 99 2.35 -0.78 9.96
C ALA A 99 3.26 0.12 10.82
N ILE A 100 2.70 0.72 11.88
CA ILE A 100 3.42 1.60 12.81
C ILE A 100 4.38 0.79 13.69
N GLU A 101 3.91 -0.32 14.28
CA GLU A 101 4.72 -1.20 15.14
C GLU A 101 5.92 -1.79 14.39
N ARG A 102 5.73 -2.14 13.11
CA ARG A 102 6.81 -2.59 12.22
C ARG A 102 7.78 -1.47 11.83
N ASN A 103 7.44 -0.21 12.10
CA ASN A 103 8.18 0.97 11.68
C ASN A 103 8.54 0.94 10.17
N SER A 104 7.63 0.43 9.34
CA SER A 104 7.88 0.17 7.93
C SER A 104 7.20 1.22 7.04
N GLU A 105 8.02 2.05 6.38
CA GLU A 105 7.53 3.06 5.42
C GLU A 105 6.64 2.42 4.34
N HIS A 106 7.03 1.25 3.81
CA HIS A 106 6.25 0.54 2.80
C HIS A 106 4.86 0.14 3.30
N TRP A 107 4.77 -0.42 4.52
CA TRP A 107 3.48 -0.79 5.11
C TRP A 107 2.62 0.43 5.36
N MET A 108 3.18 1.48 5.94
CA MET A 108 2.44 2.70 6.24
C MET A 108 1.92 3.38 4.96
N LEU A 109 2.73 3.43 3.91
CA LEU A 109 2.31 3.99 2.62
C LEU A 109 1.17 3.21 1.98
N ALA A 110 1.30 1.88 1.90
CA ALA A 110 0.26 1.05 1.32
C ALA A 110 -1.04 1.12 2.12
N THR A 111 -0.93 1.25 3.44
CA THR A 111 -2.06 1.41 4.36
C THR A 111 -2.72 2.78 4.19
N LEU A 112 -1.94 3.85 4.05
CA LEU A 112 -2.47 5.20 3.79
C LEU A 112 -3.19 5.28 2.44
N ASP A 113 -2.71 4.55 1.43
CA ASP A 113 -3.37 4.47 0.13
C ASP A 113 -4.73 3.74 0.19
N GLN A 114 -4.93 2.79 1.12
CA GLN A 114 -6.28 2.25 1.37
C GLN A 114 -7.26 3.32 1.90
N LEU A 115 -6.77 4.33 2.63
CA LEU A 115 -7.60 5.37 3.24
C LEU A 115 -7.84 6.57 2.31
N PHE A 116 -6.86 6.91 1.46
CA PHE A 116 -6.88 8.12 0.65
C PHE A 116 -6.53 7.89 -0.83
N GLY A 117 -6.34 6.64 -1.27
CA GLY A 117 -6.02 6.32 -2.66
C GLY A 117 -7.12 6.80 -3.62
N PRO A 118 -6.80 7.51 -4.72
CA PRO A 118 -7.79 8.07 -5.65
C PRO A 118 -8.46 6.98 -6.50
N ALA A 119 -7.89 5.76 -6.50
CA ALA A 119 -8.47 4.60 -7.15
C ALA A 119 -9.65 4.00 -6.36
N HIS A 120 -9.96 4.54 -5.18
CA HIS A 120 -10.93 3.98 -4.25
C HIS A 120 -12.06 4.96 -3.99
N ASP A 121 -13.27 4.42 -3.94
CA ASP A 121 -14.44 5.15 -3.47
C ASP A 121 -14.43 5.13 -1.93
N HIS A 122 -14.36 6.31 -1.32
CA HIS A 122 -14.32 6.49 0.14
C HIS A 122 -15.63 7.05 0.69
N SER A 123 -16.67 7.24 -0.14
CA SER A 123 -17.90 7.93 0.29
C SER A 123 -18.67 7.22 1.40
N HIS A 124 -18.46 5.90 1.55
CA HIS A 124 -19.09 5.08 2.58
C HIS A 124 -18.22 4.90 3.83
N PHE A 125 -16.99 5.41 3.85
CA PHE A 125 -16.10 5.32 5.00
C PHE A 125 -16.46 6.42 6.01
N PRO A 126 -16.67 6.10 7.31
CA PRO A 126 -16.85 7.12 8.35
C PRO A 126 -15.70 8.13 8.35
N SER A 127 -16.00 9.39 7.99
CA SER A 127 -14.97 10.39 7.77
C SER A 127 -14.08 10.64 9.01
N PRO A 128 -14.62 10.78 10.24
CA PRO A 128 -13.78 11.02 11.42
C PRO A 128 -12.73 9.93 11.65
N GLU A 129 -13.14 8.66 11.60
CA GLU A 129 -12.20 7.54 11.77
C GLU A 129 -11.19 7.44 10.64
N ARG A 130 -11.61 7.68 9.38
CA ARG A 130 -10.68 7.66 8.24
C ARG A 130 -9.58 8.68 8.40
N PHE A 131 -9.95 9.91 8.78
CA PHE A 131 -8.99 11.00 8.98
C PHE A 131 -8.12 10.79 10.23
N ALA A 132 -8.66 10.24 11.32
CA ALA A 132 -7.86 9.92 12.51
C ALA A 132 -6.76 8.90 12.20
N LEU A 133 -7.11 7.78 11.54
CA LEU A 133 -6.13 6.77 11.12
C LEU A 133 -5.13 7.32 10.09
N GLY A 134 -5.60 8.18 9.19
CA GLY A 134 -4.76 8.89 8.24
C GLY A 134 -3.73 9.78 8.92
N ASN A 135 -4.13 10.51 9.96
CA ASN A 135 -3.24 11.40 10.71
C ASN A 135 -2.09 10.62 11.37
N GLU A 136 -2.42 9.51 12.05
CA GLU A 136 -1.43 8.67 12.71
C GLU A 136 -0.36 8.19 11.72
N LEU A 137 -0.77 7.70 10.55
CA LEU A 137 0.15 7.25 9.51
C LEU A 137 0.96 8.40 8.91
N ALA A 138 0.31 9.54 8.62
CA ALA A 138 0.96 10.71 8.04
C ALA A 138 2.08 11.25 8.95
N GLU A 139 1.81 11.39 10.25
CA GLU A 139 2.81 11.84 11.22
C GLU A 139 4.01 10.90 11.30
N LYS A 140 3.75 9.58 11.37
CA LYS A 140 4.82 8.57 11.44
C LYS A 140 5.65 8.52 10.16
N LEU A 141 5.02 8.63 8.99
CA LEU A 141 5.71 8.69 7.70
C LEU A 141 6.60 9.94 7.58
N LEU A 142 6.13 11.10 8.03
CA LEU A 142 6.93 12.32 8.02
C LEU A 142 8.08 12.28 9.03
N ALA A 143 7.89 11.63 10.18
CA ALA A 143 8.96 11.40 11.14
C ALA A 143 10.05 10.46 10.59
N LEU A 144 9.65 9.41 9.85
CA LEU A 144 10.58 8.48 9.18
C LEU A 144 11.32 9.11 8.01
N ASN A 145 10.66 10.02 7.29
CA ASN A 145 11.20 10.66 6.10
C ASN A 145 11.20 12.19 6.29
N PRO A 146 12.01 12.72 7.25
CA PRO A 146 11.99 14.12 7.61
C PRO A 146 12.41 15.00 6.44
N GLN A 147 11.93 16.24 6.39
CA GLN A 147 12.14 17.14 5.24
C GLN A 147 13.62 17.34 4.89
N HIS A 148 14.48 17.47 5.90
CA HIS A 148 15.93 17.66 5.74
C HIS A 148 16.73 16.34 5.70
N GLY A 149 16.08 15.18 5.69
CA GLY A 149 16.74 13.89 5.54
C GLY A 149 17.00 13.51 4.08
N ASP A 150 17.86 12.52 3.87
CA ASP A 150 18.23 11.93 2.57
C ASP A 150 17.10 11.08 1.92
N GLY A 151 16.05 10.75 2.66
CA GLY A 151 14.97 9.91 2.17
C GLY A 151 14.28 10.44 0.90
N ARG A 152 13.84 9.50 0.05
CA ARG A 152 13.21 9.79 -1.26
C ARG A 152 11.81 10.38 -1.09
N LYS A 153 11.71 11.71 -1.06
CA LYS A 153 10.45 12.43 -0.77
C LYS A 153 9.35 12.11 -1.79
N PHE A 154 9.71 11.91 -3.06
CA PHE A 154 8.76 11.58 -4.13
C PHE A 154 7.95 10.31 -3.91
N ARG A 155 8.37 9.38 -3.02
CA ARG A 155 7.59 8.19 -2.69
C ARG A 155 6.51 8.47 -1.64
N THR A 156 6.87 9.23 -0.62
CA THR A 156 6.09 9.33 0.61
C THR A 156 5.22 10.58 0.66
N TYR A 157 5.78 11.70 0.23
CA TYR A 157 5.15 13.00 0.38
C TYR A 157 3.89 13.13 -0.47
N PRO A 158 3.77 12.53 -1.67
CA PRO A 158 2.52 12.62 -2.44
C PRO A 158 1.33 11.95 -1.76
N ALA A 159 1.55 10.81 -1.09
CA ALA A 159 0.50 10.11 -0.35
C ALA A 159 0.06 10.92 0.89
N VAL A 160 1.03 11.45 1.63
CA VAL A 160 0.76 12.30 2.81
C VAL A 160 0.12 13.64 2.42
N ALA A 161 0.54 14.25 1.31
CA ALA A 161 -0.06 15.47 0.79
C ALA A 161 -1.55 15.28 0.46
N ARG A 162 -1.93 14.11 -0.05
CA ARG A 162 -3.34 13.80 -0.34
C ARG A 162 -4.18 13.75 0.93
N TYR A 163 -3.66 13.15 2.00
CA TYR A 163 -4.30 13.21 3.32
C TYR A 163 -4.52 14.67 3.76
N TYR A 164 -3.49 15.51 3.71
CA TYR A 164 -3.62 16.92 4.13
C TYR A 164 -4.58 17.72 3.24
N HIS A 165 -4.59 17.47 1.94
CA HIS A 165 -5.53 18.11 1.03
C HIS A 165 -6.98 17.73 1.38
N GLU A 166 -7.27 16.44 1.55
CA GLU A 166 -8.62 15.97 1.89
C GLU A 166 -9.05 16.37 3.31
N SER A 167 -8.11 16.55 4.24
CA SER A 167 -8.40 17.04 5.60
C SER A 167 -8.53 18.56 5.69
N GLY A 168 -8.30 19.28 4.58
CA GLY A 168 -8.47 20.73 4.48
C GLY A 168 -7.22 21.56 4.76
N ASN A 169 -6.07 20.93 5.05
CA ASN A 169 -4.79 21.63 5.20
C ASN A 169 -4.09 21.78 3.84
N GLN A 170 -4.57 22.75 3.07
CA GLN A 170 -4.13 23.01 1.70
C GLN A 170 -2.65 23.41 1.62
N ASP A 171 -2.20 24.30 2.50
CA ASP A 171 -0.80 24.79 2.50
C ASP A 171 0.19 23.63 2.69
N ARG A 172 -0.10 22.75 3.66
CA ARG A 172 0.75 21.58 3.92
C ARG A 172 0.74 20.60 2.76
N ALA A 173 -0.40 20.39 2.11
CA ALA A 173 -0.50 19.52 0.95
C ALA A 173 0.34 20.05 -0.23
N ILE A 174 0.25 21.34 -0.52
CA ILE A 174 1.02 22.01 -1.57
C ILE A 174 2.52 21.90 -1.29
N GLU A 175 2.94 22.24 -0.08
CA GLU A 175 4.35 22.19 0.34
C GLU A 175 4.96 20.80 0.12
N LEU A 176 4.25 19.74 0.53
CA LEU A 176 4.73 18.37 0.39
C LEU A 176 4.87 17.93 -1.07
N VAL A 177 3.93 18.34 -1.95
CA VAL A 177 4.03 18.06 -3.39
C VAL A 177 5.21 18.82 -4.01
N GLU A 178 5.44 20.07 -3.63
CA GLU A 178 6.58 20.84 -4.13
C GLU A 178 7.92 20.22 -3.71
N ILE A 179 8.04 19.75 -2.46
CA ILE A 179 9.23 19.04 -2.00
C ILE A 179 9.40 17.71 -2.77
N ALA A 180 8.31 16.98 -3.00
CA ALA A 180 8.35 15.75 -3.80
C ALA A 180 8.85 16.01 -5.22
N LEU A 181 8.36 17.06 -5.89
CA LEU A 181 8.80 17.46 -7.23
C LEU A 181 10.30 17.80 -7.25
N LYS A 182 10.77 18.65 -6.32
CA LYS A 182 12.19 19.00 -6.21
C LYS A 182 13.07 17.77 -5.99
N SER A 183 12.59 16.79 -5.23
CA SER A 183 13.34 15.55 -4.99
C SER A 183 13.52 14.69 -6.24
N LEU A 184 12.69 14.86 -7.29
CA LEU A 184 12.86 14.17 -8.57
C LEU A 184 14.04 14.72 -9.39
N ASP A 185 14.54 15.91 -9.08
CA ASP A 185 15.70 16.52 -9.73
C ASP A 185 17.01 16.25 -8.99
N SER A 186 16.96 15.42 -7.93
CA SER A 186 18.16 14.93 -7.27
C SER A 186 19.06 14.19 -8.28
N PRO A 187 20.39 14.39 -8.23
CA PRO A 187 21.35 13.73 -9.12
C PRO A 187 21.49 12.22 -8.89
N GLU A 188 20.83 11.67 -7.87
CA GLU A 188 20.79 10.22 -7.67
C GLU A 188 20.14 9.51 -8.85
N PRO A 189 20.71 8.37 -9.31
CA PRO A 189 20.14 7.60 -10.40
C PRO A 189 18.75 7.08 -9.99
N MET A 190 17.74 7.68 -10.60
CA MET A 190 16.37 7.19 -10.63
C MET A 190 16.12 6.61 -12.02
N LEU A 191 15.37 5.51 -12.10
CA LEU A 191 14.95 4.98 -13.39
C LEU A 191 14.11 6.02 -14.11
N ASP A 192 14.52 6.46 -15.30
CA ASP A 192 13.84 7.52 -16.07
C ASP A 192 12.34 7.22 -16.27
N GLU A 193 11.98 5.95 -16.45
CA GLU A 193 10.60 5.47 -16.55
C GLU A 193 9.76 5.81 -15.31
N LEU A 194 10.35 5.68 -14.11
CA LEU A 194 9.69 6.04 -12.86
C LEU A 194 9.46 7.55 -12.78
N LYS A 195 10.46 8.35 -13.18
CA LYS A 195 10.34 9.82 -13.23
C LYS A 195 9.23 10.24 -14.18
N GLN A 196 9.18 9.64 -15.37
CA GLN A 196 8.15 9.90 -16.39
C GLN A 196 6.74 9.55 -15.91
N HIS A 197 6.59 8.52 -15.07
CA HIS A 197 5.29 8.15 -14.51
C HIS A 197 4.87 9.05 -13.34
N LEU A 198 5.81 9.45 -12.48
CA LEU A 198 5.51 10.24 -11.28
C LEU A 198 5.30 11.73 -11.57
N LEU A 199 6.14 12.31 -12.43
CA LEU A 199 6.16 13.75 -12.68
C LEU A 199 4.79 14.30 -13.13
N PRO A 200 4.08 13.71 -14.11
CA PRO A 200 2.76 14.20 -14.51
C PRO A 200 1.72 14.16 -13.39
N ASN A 201 1.75 13.11 -12.56
CA ASN A 201 0.82 12.96 -11.45
C ASN A 201 1.07 14.03 -10.37
N LEU A 202 2.33 14.36 -10.09
CA LEU A 202 2.68 15.40 -9.11
C LEU A 202 2.33 16.81 -9.61
N VAL A 203 2.64 17.13 -10.87
CA VAL A 203 2.28 18.44 -11.44
C VAL A 203 0.76 18.59 -11.50
N GLN A 204 0.03 17.54 -11.84
CA GLN A 204 -1.44 17.55 -11.81
C GLN A 204 -2.00 17.71 -10.39
N ALA A 205 -1.44 17.02 -9.39
CA ALA A 205 -1.83 17.19 -8.00
C ALA A 205 -1.59 18.62 -7.52
N LEU A 206 -0.42 19.19 -7.84
CA LEU A 206 -0.08 20.57 -7.48
C LEU A 206 -1.03 21.60 -8.10
N ALA A 207 -1.35 21.45 -9.39
CA ALA A 207 -2.33 22.30 -10.06
C ALA A 207 -3.72 22.19 -9.41
N ASN A 208 -4.15 20.98 -9.07
CA ASN A 208 -5.42 20.77 -8.38
C ASN A 208 -5.45 21.43 -6.99
N TYR A 209 -4.38 21.30 -6.21
CA TYR A 209 -4.33 21.83 -4.84
C TYR A 209 -4.22 23.36 -4.82
N LYS A 210 -3.46 23.96 -5.76
CA LYS A 210 -3.38 25.42 -5.90
C LYS A 210 -4.62 26.04 -6.55
N GLY A 211 -5.41 25.25 -7.28
CA GLY A 211 -6.55 25.76 -8.05
C GLY A 211 -6.16 26.60 -9.26
N GLU A 212 -4.90 26.54 -9.70
CA GLU A 212 -4.38 27.27 -10.85
C GLU A 212 -3.50 26.39 -11.75
N LYS A 213 -3.20 26.88 -12.96
CA LYS A 213 -2.29 26.19 -13.87
C LYS A 213 -0.87 26.26 -13.31
N VAL A 214 -0.21 25.11 -13.20
CA VAL A 214 1.16 25.00 -12.71
C VAL A 214 2.04 24.33 -13.76
N CYS A 215 3.29 24.76 -13.86
CA CYS A 215 4.31 24.16 -14.72
C CYS A 215 5.52 23.75 -13.89
N TYR A 216 6.12 22.62 -14.26
CA TYR A 216 7.38 22.13 -13.71
C TYR A 216 8.27 21.66 -14.87
N GLY A 217 9.39 22.37 -15.10
CA GLY A 217 10.17 22.21 -16.32
C GLY A 217 9.31 22.44 -17.56
N ASN A 218 9.28 21.45 -18.47
CA ASN A 218 8.50 21.52 -19.71
C ASN A 218 7.06 20.99 -19.58
N LEU A 219 6.65 20.51 -18.40
CA LEU A 219 5.34 19.92 -18.19
C LEU A 219 4.43 20.91 -17.46
N CYS A 220 3.22 21.13 -17.97
CA CYS A 220 2.21 21.94 -17.31
C CYS A 220 0.92 21.15 -17.13
N ALA A 221 0.20 21.42 -16.04
CA ALA A 221 -1.15 20.92 -15.83
C ALA A 221 -2.07 22.06 -15.38
N ALA A 222 -3.34 21.97 -15.78
CA ALA A 222 -4.40 22.84 -15.28
C ALA A 222 -5.24 22.07 -14.24
N PRO A 223 -5.90 22.76 -13.29
CA PRO A 223 -6.78 22.11 -12.32
C PRO A 223 -7.89 21.34 -13.04
N GLN A 224 -8.13 20.11 -12.60
CA GLN A 224 -9.22 19.29 -13.11
C GLN A 224 -10.44 19.42 -12.20
N THR A 225 -11.56 19.87 -12.77
CA THR A 225 -12.84 20.05 -12.06
C THR A 225 -13.61 18.74 -11.83
N ASN A 226 -13.13 17.61 -12.35
CA ASN A 226 -13.80 16.30 -12.31
C ASN A 226 -12.98 15.23 -11.57
N LEU A 227 -12.72 15.42 -10.28
CA LEU A 227 -11.96 14.44 -9.49
C LEU A 227 -12.76 13.18 -9.08
N PHE A 228 -14.08 13.13 -9.34
CA PHE A 228 -14.94 12.04 -8.85
C PHE A 228 -16.02 11.60 -9.85
N LYS A 229 -15.64 11.17 -11.05
CA LYS A 229 -16.53 10.32 -11.85
C LYS A 229 -16.00 8.88 -11.86
N PRO A 230 -16.66 7.92 -11.19
CA PRO A 230 -16.38 6.52 -11.45
C PRO A 230 -16.62 6.27 -12.94
N ASN A 231 -15.64 5.62 -13.57
CA ASN A 231 -15.70 5.23 -14.97
C ASN A 231 -17.03 4.51 -15.23
N PRO A 232 -17.92 4.98 -16.14
CA PRO A 232 -19.10 4.20 -16.47
C PRO A 232 -18.59 2.88 -17.06
N GLN A 233 -18.96 1.79 -16.38
CA GLN A 233 -18.66 0.42 -16.75
C GLN A 233 -18.75 0.27 -18.27
N ARG A 234 -17.69 -0.26 -18.90
CA ARG A 234 -17.78 -0.78 -20.27
C ARG A 234 -18.98 -1.71 -20.33
N GLY A 235 -20.02 -1.26 -21.02
CA GLY A 235 -21.25 -2.02 -21.23
C GLY A 235 -20.95 -3.40 -21.83
N PRO A 236 -21.86 -4.36 -21.65
CA PRO A 236 -21.62 -5.76 -21.98
C PRO A 236 -21.24 -5.92 -23.46
N ARG A 237 -20.09 -6.57 -23.70
CA ARG A 237 -19.68 -7.05 -25.03
C ARG A 237 -20.82 -7.88 -25.61
N ARG A 238 -21.40 -7.42 -26.72
CA ARG A 238 -22.39 -8.16 -27.51
C ARG A 238 -21.82 -9.54 -27.84
N LYS A 239 -22.57 -10.59 -27.49
CA LYS A 239 -22.29 -11.97 -27.90
C LYS A 239 -22.43 -12.06 -29.42
N HIS A 240 -21.39 -12.51 -30.12
CA HIS A 240 -21.54 -12.95 -31.50
C HIS A 240 -22.33 -14.26 -31.51
N LYS A 241 -23.51 -14.22 -32.15
CA LYS A 241 -24.28 -15.38 -32.60
C LYS A 241 -23.43 -16.13 -33.63
N TYR A 242 -23.19 -17.42 -33.42
CA TYR A 242 -22.88 -18.35 -34.51
C TYR A 242 -24.23 -18.82 -35.07
N GLU A 243 -24.48 -18.52 -36.34
CA GLU A 243 -25.50 -19.22 -37.13
C GLU A 243 -24.83 -20.46 -37.74
N ARG A 244 -25.53 -21.60 -37.68
CA ARG A 244 -25.26 -22.81 -38.44
C ARG A 244 -26.04 -22.75 -39.74
#